data_AF-A0A1I2N8I1-F1
#
_entry.id   AF-A0A1I2N8I1-F1
#
_cell.length_a   1.000
_cell.length_b   1.000
_cell.length_c   1.000
_cell.angle_alpha   90.00
_cell.angle_beta   90.00
_cell.angle_gamma   90.00
#
_symmetry.space_group_name_H-M   'P 1'
#
loop_
_entity.id
_entity.type
_entity.pdbx_description
1 polymer ?
#
loop_
_entity_poly.entity_id
_entity_poly.type
_entity_poly.pdbx_seq_one_letter_code
_entity_poly.pdbx_strand_id
1 'polypeptide(L)'
;METMQNRSLYNNTFLLLLLMFSVFEIKAQENPPVPIEVEVRTSRNLNFGSFTAGSAGGNVSVSYDDQRTVNGDIVELNFGEPVSAALFDVYANPGTIIPNFNLI
;
A
#
# COMPACT_ATOMS: atom_id res chain seq x y z
N MET A 1 51.95 -30.48 -13.71
CA MET A 1 52.15 -29.02 -13.56
C MET A 1 51.03 -28.22 -14.24
N GLU A 2 50.35 -28.73 -15.27
CA GLU A 2 49.22 -28.07 -15.95
C GLU A 2 47.94 -27.86 -15.09
N THR A 3 47.63 -28.75 -14.14
CA THR A 3 46.40 -28.67 -13.34
C THR A 3 46.35 -27.46 -12.40
N MET A 4 47.51 -27.00 -11.93
CA MET A 4 47.64 -25.81 -11.08
C MET A 4 47.47 -24.50 -11.87
N GLN A 5 47.89 -24.50 -13.15
CA GLN A 5 47.78 -23.35 -14.03
C GLN A 5 46.32 -23.07 -14.43
N ASN A 6 45.53 -24.11 -14.71
CA ASN A 6 44.10 -23.97 -14.98
C ASN A 6 43.32 -23.43 -13.77
N ARG A 7 43.62 -23.91 -12.55
CA ARG A 7 42.99 -23.40 -11.32
C ARG A 7 43.28 -21.91 -11.09
N SER A 8 44.51 -21.47 -11.38
CA SER A 8 44.89 -20.04 -11.33
C SER A 8 44.13 -19.21 -12.37
N LEU A 9 43.98 -19.72 -13.59
CA LEU A 9 43.23 -19.05 -14.67
C LEU A 9 41.73 -18.92 -14.34
N TYR A 10 41.09 -19.94 -13.77
CA TYR A 10 39.70 -19.85 -13.32
C TYR A 10 39.53 -18.83 -12.20
N ASN A 11 40.43 -18.82 -11.22
CA ASN A 11 40.39 -17.85 -10.13
C ASN A 11 40.56 -16.41 -10.65
N ASN A 12 41.49 -16.19 -11.58
CA ASN A 12 41.71 -14.86 -12.16
C ASN A 12 40.52 -14.39 -13.01
N THR A 13 39.92 -15.30 -13.78
CA THR A 13 38.70 -15.01 -14.56
C THR A 13 37.52 -14.67 -13.65
N PHE A 14 37.35 -15.42 -12.56
CA PHE A 14 36.30 -15.16 -11.57
C PHE A 14 36.50 -13.80 -10.87
N LEU A 15 37.74 -13.47 -10.50
CA LEU A 15 38.07 -12.16 -9.93
C LEU A 15 37.76 -11.02 -10.90
N LEU A 16 38.13 -11.19 -12.18
CA LEU A 16 37.86 -10.19 -13.20
C LEU A 16 36.35 -9.97 -13.38
N LEU A 17 35.56 -11.04 -13.37
CA LEU A 17 34.11 -10.96 -13.44
C LEU A 17 33.52 -10.19 -12.24
N LEU A 18 33.98 -10.49 -11.03
CA LEU A 18 33.56 -9.79 -9.81
C LEU A 18 33.92 -8.29 -9.84
N LEU A 19 35.09 -7.96 -10.37
CA LEU A 19 35.52 -6.57 -10.57
C LEU A 19 34.61 -5.83 -11.55
N MET A 20 34.20 -6.48 -12.65
CA MET A 20 33.27 -5.89 -13.62
C MET A 20 31.88 -5.60 -13.02
N PHE A 21 31.42 -6.41 -12.05
CA PHE A 21 30.15 -6.14 -11.35
C PHE A 21 30.25 -5.07 -10.26
N SER A 22 31.45 -4.70 -9.81
CA SER A 22 31.66 -3.73 -8.72
C SER A 22 31.41 -2.26 -9.10
N VAL A 23 31.36 -1.95 -10.40
CA VAL A 23 31.19 -0.58 -10.92
C VAL A 23 29.75 -0.22 -11.27
N PHE A 24 28.80 -1.14 -11.09
CA PHE A 24 27.39 -0.86 -11.31
C PHE A 24 26.80 -0.10 -10.12
N GLU A 25 26.42 1.16 -10.34
CA GLU A 25 25.59 1.90 -9.40
C GLU A 25 24.17 1.31 -9.41
N ILE A 26 23.76 0.75 -8.26
CA ILE A 26 22.38 0.33 -8.04
C ILE A 26 21.60 1.56 -7.58
N LYS A 27 20.61 1.98 -8.37
CA LYS A 27 19.69 3.04 -7.95
C LYS A 27 18.70 2.49 -6.94
N ALA A 28 18.80 2.95 -5.70
CA ALA A 28 17.76 2.74 -4.69
C ALA A 28 16.55 3.65 -4.97
N GLN A 29 15.44 3.45 -4.23
CA GLN A 29 14.33 4.40 -4.25
C GLN A 29 14.84 5.80 -3.88
N GLU A 30 14.43 6.79 -4.67
CA GLU A 30 14.74 8.19 -4.38
C GLU A 30 14.10 8.58 -3.05
N ASN A 31 14.88 9.22 -2.18
CA ASN A 31 14.36 9.73 -0.93
C ASN A 31 13.40 10.89 -1.25
N PRO A 32 12.19 10.94 -0.68
CA PRO A 32 11.25 11.99 -1.02
C PRO A 32 11.86 13.36 -0.73
N PRO A 33 11.58 14.37 -1.58
CA PRO A 33 12.07 15.72 -1.37
C PRO A 33 11.57 16.26 -0.03
N VAL A 34 12.41 17.06 0.62
CA VAL A 34 12.12 17.70 1.91
C VAL A 34 11.77 19.17 1.67
N PRO A 35 10.64 19.69 2.19
CA PRO A 35 9.66 19.00 3.04
C PRO A 35 8.80 17.98 2.27
N ILE A 36 8.38 16.93 2.95
CA ILE A 36 7.44 15.95 2.39
C ILE A 36 6.07 16.64 2.27
N GLU A 37 5.52 16.69 1.07
CA GLU A 37 4.19 17.21 0.80
C GLU A 37 3.23 16.05 0.51
N VAL A 38 2.15 15.98 1.29
CA VAL A 38 1.05 15.03 1.10
C VAL A 38 -0.26 15.81 1.14
N GLU A 39 -1.02 15.70 0.06
CA GLU A 39 -2.35 16.27 -0.04
C GLU A 39 -3.36 15.13 -0.17
N VAL A 40 -4.37 15.14 0.70
CA VAL A 40 -5.48 14.16 0.67
C VAL A 40 -6.78 14.89 0.41
N ARG A 41 -7.48 14.48 -0.63
CA ARG A 41 -8.79 15.03 -1.01
C ARG A 41 -9.83 13.93 -0.92
N THR A 42 -11.01 14.26 -0.40
CA THR A 42 -12.14 13.34 -0.41
C THR A 42 -12.85 13.44 -1.75
N SER A 43 -12.77 12.38 -2.55
CA SER A 43 -13.40 12.31 -3.87
C SER A 43 -14.81 11.73 -3.76
N ARG A 44 -15.05 10.87 -2.75
CA ARG A 44 -16.36 10.34 -2.40
C ARG A 44 -16.49 10.21 -0.89
N ASN A 45 -17.60 10.69 -0.34
CA ASN A 45 -17.90 10.55 1.08
C ASN A 45 -18.34 9.12 1.42
N LEU A 46 -18.07 8.70 2.66
CA LEU A 46 -18.61 7.46 3.21
C LEU A 46 -20.13 7.57 3.35
N ASN A 47 -20.84 6.54 2.90
CA ASN A 47 -22.28 6.39 3.11
C ASN A 47 -22.57 4.98 3.62
N PHE A 48 -23.21 4.89 4.78
CA PHE A 48 -23.60 3.62 5.41
C PHE A 48 -24.93 3.07 4.87
N GLY A 49 -25.59 3.77 3.94
CA GLY A 49 -26.92 3.48 3.46
C GLY A 49 -27.97 3.66 4.57
N SER A 50 -29.13 3.03 4.40
CA SER A 50 -30.19 3.08 5.42
C SER A 50 -30.21 1.83 6.30
N PHE A 51 -30.36 2.06 7.61
CA PHE A 51 -30.51 1.04 8.65
C PHE A 51 -31.29 1.62 9.83
N THR A 52 -31.81 0.76 10.70
CA THR A 52 -32.37 1.13 12.00
C THR A 52 -31.63 0.40 13.10
N ALA A 53 -31.47 1.06 14.24
CA ALA A 53 -30.93 0.44 15.45
C ALA A 53 -32.07 0.09 16.40
N GLY A 54 -32.01 -1.11 16.98
CA GLY A 54 -32.86 -1.50 18.10
C GLY A 54 -32.26 -1.04 19.44
N SER A 55 -32.80 -1.58 20.53
CA SER A 55 -32.47 -1.16 21.89
C SER A 55 -31.03 -1.45 22.33
N ALA A 56 -30.38 -2.46 21.74
CA ALA A 56 -29.01 -2.85 22.11
C ALA A 56 -27.94 -2.22 21.20
N GLY A 57 -28.33 -1.63 20.07
CA GLY A 57 -27.41 -1.07 19.07
C GLY A 57 -26.46 -2.10 18.44
N GLY A 58 -25.43 -1.63 17.76
CA GLY A 58 -24.45 -2.48 17.07
C GLY A 58 -23.54 -1.66 16.16
N ASN A 59 -22.75 -2.34 15.32
CA ASN A 59 -21.82 -1.70 14.40
C ASN A 59 -22.26 -1.91 12.95
N VAL A 60 -22.09 -0.84 12.16
CA VAL A 60 -22.19 -0.87 10.71
C VAL A 60 -20.81 -0.51 10.18
N SER A 61 -20.24 -1.37 9.34
CA SER A 61 -18.98 -1.09 8.66
C SER A 61 -19.14 -1.24 7.15
N VAL A 62 -18.41 -0.43 6.40
CA VAL A 62 -18.39 -0.46 4.94
C VAL A 62 -16.95 -0.68 4.51
N SER A 63 -16.70 -1.76 3.76
CA SER A 63 -15.40 -2.07 3.20
C SER A 63 -15.16 -1.30 1.89
N TYR A 64 -13.92 -1.31 1.42
CA TYR A 64 -13.47 -0.56 0.24
C TYR A 64 -14.17 -0.96 -1.07
N ASP A 65 -14.82 -2.11 -1.11
CA ASP A 65 -15.58 -2.67 -2.24
C ASP A 65 -17.09 -2.39 -2.12
N ASP A 66 -17.47 -1.37 -1.35
CA ASP A 66 -18.84 -0.95 -1.10
C ASP A 66 -19.71 -2.02 -0.40
N GLN A 67 -19.11 -3.07 0.18
CA GLN A 67 -19.84 -4.07 0.96
C GLN A 67 -20.07 -3.59 2.39
N ARG A 68 -21.31 -3.72 2.85
CA ARG A 68 -21.68 -3.41 4.24
C ARG A 68 -21.70 -4.69 5.07
N THR A 69 -21.14 -4.62 6.27
CA THR A 69 -21.34 -5.65 7.29
C THR A 69 -21.94 -5.03 8.54
N VAL A 70 -22.88 -5.75 9.12
CA VAL A 70 -23.69 -5.30 10.24
C VAL A 70 -23.63 -6.35 11.34
N ASN A 71 -23.52 -5.91 12.59
CA ASN A 71 -23.64 -6.77 13.75
C ASN A 71 -24.49 -6.13 14.85
N GLY A 72 -24.88 -6.93 15.83
CA GLY A 72 -25.73 -6.48 16.94
C GLY A 72 -27.19 -6.32 16.52
N ASP A 73 -27.87 -5.41 17.21
CA ASP A 73 -29.29 -5.08 17.05
C ASP A 73 -29.43 -3.93 16.03
N ILE A 74 -28.99 -4.21 14.80
CA ILE A 74 -29.11 -3.31 13.65
C ILE A 74 -29.80 -4.05 12.52
N VAL A 75 -30.78 -3.41 11.88
CA VAL A 75 -31.54 -3.97 10.75
C VAL A 75 -31.34 -3.09 9.52
N GLU A 76 -30.88 -3.70 8.44
CA GLU A 76 -30.69 -3.07 7.14
C GLU A 76 -32.04 -2.82 6.44
N LEU A 77 -32.18 -1.67 5.77
CA LEU A 77 -33.39 -1.32 5.02
C LEU A 77 -33.15 -1.46 3.52
N ASN A 78 -33.84 -2.41 2.87
CA ASN A 78 -33.64 -2.77 1.46
C ASN A 78 -34.10 -1.70 0.44
N PHE A 79 -34.90 -0.72 0.85
CA PHE A 79 -35.38 0.38 0.00
C PHE A 79 -34.70 1.72 0.33
N GLY A 80 -33.55 1.67 1.01
CA GLY A 80 -32.80 2.84 1.41
C GLY A 80 -31.81 3.35 0.37
N GLU A 81 -31.09 4.40 0.75
CA GLU A 81 -29.93 4.88 -0.01
C GLU A 81 -28.87 3.78 -0.12
N PRO A 82 -28.17 3.69 -1.26
CA PRO A 82 -27.11 2.71 -1.45
C PRO A 82 -25.91 3.00 -0.54
N VAL A 83 -25.18 1.94 -0.22
CA VAL A 83 -23.93 2.00 0.54
C VAL A 83 -22.80 2.47 -0.38
N SER A 84 -21.87 3.27 0.13
CA SER A 84 -20.64 3.60 -0.59
C SER A 84 -19.47 3.83 0.36
N ALA A 85 -18.33 3.21 0.06
CA ALA A 85 -17.06 3.46 0.72
C ALA A 85 -16.56 4.88 0.42
N ALA A 86 -15.82 5.44 1.37
CA ALA A 86 -15.10 6.68 1.12
C ALA A 86 -13.98 6.46 0.09
N LEU A 87 -13.79 7.43 -0.78
CA LEU A 87 -12.69 7.46 -1.75
C LEU A 87 -11.85 8.70 -1.49
N PHE A 88 -10.53 8.51 -1.42
CA PHE A 88 -9.57 9.59 -1.22
C PHE A 88 -8.54 9.59 -2.32
N ASP A 89 -8.36 10.74 -2.96
CA ASP A 89 -7.22 10.99 -3.83
C ASP A 89 -6.05 11.46 -2.97
N VAL A 90 -4.92 10.76 -3.07
CA VAL A 90 -3.70 11.08 -2.35
C VAL A 90 -2.63 11.50 -3.34
N TYR A 91 -2.18 12.75 -3.23
CA TYR A 91 -1.06 13.29 -3.98
C TYR A 91 0.14 13.39 -3.05
N ALA A 92 1.25 12.75 -3.43
CA ALA A 92 2.47 12.75 -2.64
C ALA A 92 3.70 12.76 -3.55
N ASN A 93 4.79 13.33 -3.04
CA ASN A 93 6.07 13.33 -3.75
C ASN A 93 6.59 11.88 -3.94
N PRO A 94 7.27 11.55 -5.06
CA PRO A 94 7.87 10.23 -5.27
C PRO A 94 8.75 9.80 -4.10
N GLY A 95 8.68 8.51 -3.72
CA GLY A 95 9.42 7.97 -2.56
C GLY A 95 8.75 8.18 -1.21
N THR A 96 7.62 8.92 -1.15
CA THR A 96 6.86 9.10 0.11
C THR A 96 6.15 7.82 0.51
N ILE A 97 6.42 7.33 1.72
CA ILE A 97 5.68 6.21 2.32
C ILE A 97 4.40 6.77 2.91
N ILE A 98 3.26 6.26 2.46
CA ILE A 98 1.95 6.55 3.06
C ILE A 98 1.65 5.41 4.06
N PRO A 99 1.88 5.61 5.37
CA PRO A 99 1.47 4.62 6.35
C PRO A 99 -0.05 4.50 6.36
N ASN A 100 -0.56 3.35 6.82
CA ASN A 100 -2.00 3.07 6.88
C ASN A 100 -2.79 4.29 7.37
N PHE A 101 -3.62 4.82 6.46
CA PHE A 101 -4.53 5.93 6.72
C PHE A 101 -5.67 5.40 7.61
N ASN A 102 -5.53 5.49 8.92
CA ASN A 102 -6.66 5.30 9.82
C ASN A 102 -7.47 6.59 9.82
N LEU A 103 -8.54 6.62 9.03
CA LEU A 103 -9.58 7.65 9.16
C LEU A 103 -10.38 7.33 10.41
N ILE A 104 -10.38 8.30 11.33
CA ILE A 104 -11.15 8.30 12.58
C ILE A 104 -12.65 8.28 12.28
#